data_AF-M1BQS2-F1
#
_entry.id   AF-M1BQS2-F1
#
_cell.length_a   1.000
_cell.length_b   1.000
_cell.length_c   1.000
_cell.angle_alpha   90.00
_cell.angle_beta   90.00
_cell.angle_gamma   90.00
#
_symmetry.space_group_name_H-M   'P 1'
#
loop_
_entity.id
_entity.type
_entity.pdbx_description
1 polymer ?
#
loop_
_entity_poly.entity_id
_entity_poly.type
_entity_poly.pdbx_seq_one_letter_code
_entity_poly.pdbx_strand_id
1 'polypeptide(L)' 'MPEAGNAEYEELKTNPDKVFLKTIAPQLQTLIEISILEILSRHASDEVYLGQRDPPEWTKVQEPLLAFERFGKKR' A
#
# COMPACT_ATOMS: atom_id res chain seq x y z
N MET A 1 23.50 14.23 -1.44
CA MET A 1 23.86 14.95 -0.18
C MET A 1 24.72 16.13 -0.59
N PRO A 2 24.43 17.36 -0.16
CA PRO A 2 25.23 18.52 -0.55
C PRO A 2 26.64 18.45 0.07
N GLU A 3 27.63 18.96 -0.67
CA GLU A 3 29.03 18.95 -0.26
C GLU A 3 29.38 20.19 0.57
N ALA A 4 30.29 20.04 1.53
CA ALA A 4 30.72 21.15 2.37
C ALA A 4 31.30 22.30 1.54
N GLY A 5 30.80 23.52 1.77
CA GLY A 5 31.21 24.73 1.07
C GLY A 5 30.34 25.11 -0.14
N ASN A 6 29.35 24.30 -0.51
CA ASN A 6 28.37 24.67 -1.54
C ASN A 6 27.14 25.40 -0.93
N ALA A 7 26.37 26.10 -1.77
CA ALA A 7 25.20 26.88 -1.32
C ALA A 7 24.08 25.98 -0.73
N GLU A 8 23.95 24.76 -1.22
CA GLU A 8 22.94 23.79 -0.76
C GLU A 8 23.28 23.25 0.65
N TYR A 9 24.55 23.18 1.00
CA TYR A 9 25.04 22.77 2.32
C TYR A 9 24.84 23.87 3.36
N GLU A 10 25.00 25.14 2.97
CA GLU A 10 24.61 26.27 3.82
C GLU A 10 23.09 26.39 3.96
N GLU A 11 22.32 26.10 2.90
CA GLU A 11 20.85 25.99 2.99
C GLU A 11 20.43 24.84 3.91
N LEU A 12 21.15 23.72 3.90
CA LEU A 12 20.89 22.59 4.80
C LEU A 12 21.09 22.96 6.28
N LYS A 13 22.12 23.76 6.60
CA LYS A 13 22.35 24.23 7.98
C LYS A 13 21.27 25.19 8.47
N THR A 14 20.73 26.01 7.59
CA THR A 14 19.84 27.13 7.93
C THR A 14 18.35 26.79 7.75
N ASN A 15 18.01 25.90 6.81
CA ASN A 15 16.67 25.45 6.50
C ASN A 15 16.65 23.99 6.03
N PRO A 16 16.84 23.03 6.96
CA PRO A 16 16.90 21.62 6.65
C PRO A 16 15.61 21.08 6.00
N ASP A 17 14.44 21.60 6.41
CA ASP A 17 13.15 21.18 5.87
C ASP A 17 13.02 21.49 4.37
N LYS A 18 13.47 22.67 3.95
CA LYS A 18 13.45 23.04 2.54
C LYS A 18 14.38 22.17 1.71
N VAL A 19 15.56 21.83 2.23
CA VAL A 19 16.47 20.91 1.54
C VAL A 19 15.89 19.50 1.47
N PHE A 20 15.21 19.04 2.53
CA PHE A 20 14.47 17.78 2.53
C PHE A 20 13.40 17.77 1.42
N LEU A 21 12.55 18.80 1.35
CA LEU A 21 11.49 18.93 0.34
C LEU A 21 12.03 19.06 -1.09
N LYS A 22 13.23 19.63 -1.28
CA LYS A 22 13.92 19.64 -2.58
C LYS A 22 14.51 18.29 -2.98
N THR A 23 14.78 17.42 -2.00
CA THR A 23 15.41 16.11 -2.23
C THR A 23 14.37 15.03 -2.56
N ILE A 24 13.19 15.08 -1.92
CA ILE A 24 12.10 14.12 -2.15
C ILE A 24 11.23 14.52 -3.36
N ALA A 25 10.21 13.71 -3.63
CA ALA A 25 9.26 13.95 -4.71
C ALA A 25 8.62 15.37 -4.62
N PRO A 26 8.55 16.12 -5.74
CA PRO A 26 7.83 17.39 -5.81
C PRO A 26 6.36 17.25 -5.46
N GLN A 27 5.78 18.33 -4.90
CA GLN A 27 4.41 18.35 -4.37
C GLN A 27 3.35 17.76 -5.31
N LEU A 28 3.37 18.10 -6.60
CA LEU A 28 2.38 17.60 -7.56
C LEU A 28 2.51 16.08 -7.78
N GLN A 29 3.73 15.56 -7.86
CA GLN A 29 3.98 14.13 -8.01
C GLN A 29 3.54 13.38 -6.73
N THR A 30 3.91 13.89 -5.56
CA THR A 30 3.50 13.34 -4.26
C THR A 30 1.97 13.25 -4.11
N LEU A 31 1.23 14.28 -4.55
CA LEU A 31 -0.23 14.26 -4.49
C LEU A 31 -0.83 13.16 -5.36
N ILE A 32 -0.30 12.97 -6.58
CA ILE A 32 -0.73 11.92 -7.49
C ILE A 32 -0.41 10.54 -6.90
N GLU A 33 0.82 10.36 -6.40
CA GLU A 33 1.26 9.11 -5.80
C GLU A 33 0.41 8.70 -4.60
N ILE A 34 0.16 9.63 -3.67
CA ILE A 34 -0.69 9.36 -2.49
C ILE A 34 -2.11 9.00 -2.93
N SER A 35 -2.67 9.71 -3.90
CA SER A 35 -4.02 9.45 -4.40
C SER A 35 -4.14 8.04 -5.02
N ILE A 36 -3.11 7.59 -5.74
CA ILE A 36 -3.05 6.24 -6.32
C ILE A 36 -2.89 5.20 -5.22
N LEU A 37 -1.96 5.42 -4.28
CA LEU A 37 -1.74 4.51 -3.15
C LEU A 37 -3.01 4.35 -2.31
N GLU A 38 -3.76 5.42 -2.10
CA GLU A 38 -5.04 5.38 -1.40
C GLU A 38 -6.05 4.48 -2.10
N ILE A 39 -6.18 4.57 -3.43
CA ILE A 39 -7.09 3.72 -4.21
C ILE A 39 -6.64 2.26 -4.13
N LEU A 40 -5.35 1.98 -4.30
CA LEU A 40 -4.81 0.62 -4.29
C LEU A 40 -4.81 -0.05 -2.91
N SER A 41 -4.87 0.75 -1.83
CA SER A 41 -4.88 0.25 -0.45
C SER A 41 -6.29 0.01 0.09
N ARG A 42 -7.33 0.27 -0.70
CA ARG A 42 -8.73 0.03 -0.30
C ARG A 42 -9.18 -1.35 -0.75
N HIS A 43 -9.86 -2.06 0.16
CA HIS A 43 -10.56 -3.28 -0.19
C HIS A 43 -11.86 -2.95 -0.94
N ALA A 44 -12.09 -3.64 -2.05
CA ALA A 44 -13.35 -3.54 -2.77
C ALA A 44 -14.51 -4.12 -1.93
N SER A 45 -15.72 -3.62 -2.13
CA SER A 45 -16.90 -4.09 -1.38
C SER A 45 -17.29 -5.53 -1.70
N ASP A 46 -16.90 -6.01 -2.88
CA ASP A 46 -17.08 -7.35 -3.42
C ASP A 46 -15.84 -8.25 -3.25
N GLU A 47 -14.87 -7.82 -2.42
CA GLU A 47 -13.66 -8.60 -2.14
C GLU A 47 -13.99 -9.96 -1.49
N VAL A 48 -13.35 -11.02 -1.98
CA VAL A 48 -13.50 -12.38 -1.46
C VAL A 48 -12.28 -12.73 -0.61
N TYR A 49 -12.46 -12.68 0.70
CA TYR A 49 -11.37 -12.85 1.65
C TYR A 49 -10.96 -14.32 1.83
N LEU A 50 -9.83 -14.53 2.49
CA LEU A 50 -9.35 -15.86 2.85
C LEU A 50 -10.42 -16.62 3.65
N GLY A 51 -10.74 -17.83 3.20
CA GLY A 51 -11.80 -18.66 3.79
C GLY A 51 -13.21 -18.40 3.23
N GLN A 52 -13.33 -17.52 2.23
CA GLN A 52 -14.56 -17.26 1.49
C GLN A 52 -14.41 -17.71 0.03
N ARG A 53 -15.52 -18.04 -0.62
CA ARG A 53 -15.63 -18.25 -2.07
C ARG A 53 -16.98 -17.85 -2.58
N ASP A 54 -16.99 -17.35 -3.81
CA ASP A 54 -18.20 -17.07 -4.59
C ASP A 54 -18.04 -17.69 -6.01
N PRO A 55 -18.89 -18.65 -6.43
CA PRO A 55 -19.97 -19.27 -5.66
C PRO A 55 -19.45 -20.27 -4.59
N PRO A 56 -20.26 -20.54 -3.53
CA PRO A 56 -19.85 -21.44 -2.44
C PRO A 56 -19.61 -22.88 -2.89
N GLU A 57 -20.41 -23.34 -3.86
CA GLU A 57 -20.42 -24.72 -4.39
C GLU A 57 -19.52 -24.85 -5.62
N TRP A 58 -18.28 -24.40 -5.50
CA TRP A 58 -17.30 -24.38 -6.59
C TRP A 58 -16.89 -25.78 -7.09
N THR A 59 -17.22 -26.84 -6.36
CA THR A 59 -16.99 -28.23 -6.73
C THR A 59 -18.15 -29.12 -6.32
N LYS A 60 -18.39 -30.19 -7.08
CA LYS A 60 -19.41 -31.21 -6.78
C LYS A 60 -18.92 -32.25 -5.76
N VAL A 61 -17.63 -32.23 -5.42
CA VAL A 61 -17.05 -33.17 -4.46
C VAL A 61 -17.24 -32.64 -3.05
N GLN A 62 -17.88 -33.43 -2.19
CA GLN A 62 -18.24 -33.01 -0.83
C GLN A 62 -17.03 -32.85 0.09
N GLU A 63 -16.00 -33.69 -0.07
CA GLU A 63 -14.83 -33.69 0.80
C GLU A 63 -14.04 -32.36 0.78
N PRO A 64 -13.70 -31.77 -0.38
CA PRO A 64 -13.09 -30.44 -0.45
C PRO A 64 -13.96 -29.32 0.13
N LEU A 65 -15.29 -29.38 -0.02
CA LEU A 65 -16.19 -28.38 0.56
C LEU A 65 -16.16 -28.42 2.09
N LEU A 66 -16.22 -29.62 2.69
CA LEU A 66 -16.12 -29.80 4.14
C LEU A 66 -14.73 -29.43 4.68
N ALA A 67 -13.67 -29.68 3.90
CA ALA A 67 -12.32 -29.22 4.25
C ALA A 67 -12.23 -27.68 4.23
N PHE A 68 -12.82 -27.03 3.22
CA PHE A 68 -12.85 -25.58 3.09
C PHE A 68 -13.70 -24.91 4.19
N GLU A 69 -14.83 -25.51 4.57
CA GLU A 69 -15.64 -25.04 5.70
C GLU A 69 -14.87 -25.08 7.02
N ARG A 70 -14.13 -26.17 7.28
CA ARG A 70 -13.26 -26.30 8.45
C ARG A 70 -12.12 -25.27 8.42
N PHE A 71 -11.57 -24.97 7.25
CA PHE A 71 -10.55 -23.94 7.07
C PHE A 71 -11.08 -22.54 7.45
N GLY A 72 -12.25 -22.14 6.95
CA GLY A 72 -12.84 -20.83 7.29
C GLY A 72 -13.23 -20.68 8.76
N LYS A 73 -13.48 -21.80 9.47
CA LYS A 73 -13.79 -21.82 10.91
C LYS A 73 -12.55 -21.86 11.81
N LYS A 74 -11.35 -22.09 11.24
CA LYS A 74 -10.12 -22.17 12.01
C LYS A 74 -9.62 -20.75 12.33
N ARG A 75 -9.68 -20.39 13.61
CA ARG A 75 -9.02 -19.19 14.16
C ARG A 75 -7.59 -19.48 14.57
#